data_AF-A0A8J6XUS2-F1
#
_entry.id   AF-A0A8J6XUS2-F1
#
_cell.length_a   1.000
_cell.length_b   1.000
_cell.length_c   1.000
_cell.angle_alpha   90.00
_cell.angle_beta   90.00
_cell.angle_gamma   90.00
#
_symmetry.space_group_name_H-M   'P 1'
#
loop_
_entity.id
_entity.type
_entity.pdbx_description
1 polymer ?
#
loop_
_entity_poly.entity_id
_entity_poly.type
_entity_poly.pdbx_seq_one_letter_code
_entity_poly.pdbx_strand_id
1 'polypeptide(L)'
;GRRIRKLQHNERRETGDDQTDDAHEWENADVRDAELAEAMDELQGIDEALQRIAQDTYGICERCGEPIAEGRLEALPAAVVCIACAEASA
;
A
#
# COMPACT_ATOMS: atom_id res chain seq x y z
N GLY A 1 59.64 -6.97 13.54
CA GLY A 1 59.74 -5.90 12.54
C GLY A 1 58.41 -5.19 12.41
N ARG A 2 58.39 -3.87 12.55
CA ARG A 2 57.20 -3.02 12.39
C ARG A 2 56.65 -3.16 10.97
N ARG A 3 55.40 -3.62 10.84
CA ARG A 3 54.38 -3.26 9.81
C ARG A 3 53.29 -4.32 9.57
N ILE A 4 53.02 -5.23 10.50
CA ILE A 4 51.73 -5.94 10.54
C ILE A 4 50.72 -5.09 11.33
N ARG A 5 50.47 -3.87 10.84
CA ARG A 5 49.47 -2.94 11.39
C ARG A 5 48.85 -2.27 10.16
N LYS A 6 47.51 -2.31 10.07
CA LYS A 6 46.63 -1.78 8.99
C LYS A 6 46.00 -2.80 8.03
N LEU A 7 45.51 -3.94 8.53
CA LEU A 7 44.48 -4.71 7.82
C LEU A 7 43.29 -5.08 8.72
N GLN A 8 43.02 -4.25 9.74
CA GLN A 8 41.84 -4.36 10.60
C GLN A 8 41.33 -2.96 10.94
N HIS A 9 40.80 -2.25 9.95
CA HIS A 9 39.86 -1.16 10.19
C HIS A 9 39.06 -0.88 8.93
N ASN A 10 38.15 -1.80 8.57
CA ASN A 10 36.99 -1.46 7.76
C ASN A 10 35.72 -1.83 8.54
N GLU A 11 35.66 -1.34 9.78
CA GLU A 11 34.46 -1.37 10.63
C GLU A 11 34.22 0.03 11.19
N ARG A 12 34.25 1.01 10.31
CA ARG A 12 33.57 2.27 10.55
C ARG A 12 32.67 2.48 9.35
N ARG A 13 31.47 1.92 9.47
CA ARG A 13 30.30 2.53 8.84
C ARG A 13 30.35 3.98 9.30
N GLU A 14 30.68 4.88 8.39
CA GLU A 14 30.40 6.30 8.57
C GLU A 14 28.89 6.42 8.35
N THR A 15 28.11 6.00 9.34
CA THR A 15 26.79 6.60 9.54
C THR A 15 27.12 8.05 9.89
N GLY A 16 27.03 8.92 8.89
CA GLY A 16 27.04 10.35 9.15
C GLY A 16 25.88 10.63 10.09
N ASP A 17 26.19 10.83 11.37
CA ASP A 17 25.32 11.43 12.36
C ASP A 17 25.08 12.89 11.92
N ASP A 18 24.19 13.09 10.95
CA ASP A 18 23.54 14.39 10.73
C ASP A 18 22.42 14.48 11.76
N GLN A 19 22.78 14.91 12.98
CA GLN A 19 21.86 15.11 14.12
C GLN A 19 20.74 16.14 13.83
N THR A 20 20.68 16.68 12.62
CA THR A 20 19.66 17.59 12.12
C THR A 20 18.58 16.88 11.29
N ASP A 21 18.82 15.66 10.79
CA ASP A 21 17.86 14.86 10.01
C ASP A 21 16.88 14.11 10.93
N ASP A 22 17.33 13.70 12.13
CA ASP A 22 16.51 12.99 13.12
C ASP A 22 15.31 13.83 13.61
N ALA A 23 15.46 15.15 13.75
CA ALA A 23 14.38 16.00 14.27
C ALA A 23 13.19 16.09 13.31
N HIS A 24 13.45 16.09 11.99
CA HIS A 24 12.41 16.10 10.96
C HIS A 24 11.81 14.72 10.71
N GLU A 25 12.54 13.63 10.96
CA GLU A 25 12.00 12.27 10.93
C GLU A 25 10.92 12.05 12.01
N TRP A 26 11.15 12.55 13.23
CA TRP A 26 10.17 12.44 14.31
C TRP A 26 8.93 13.29 14.09
N GLU A 27 9.07 14.51 13.55
CA GLU A 27 7.94 15.43 13.31
C GLU A 27 6.95 14.87 12.27
N ASN A 28 7.45 14.08 11.31
CA ASN A 28 6.64 13.54 10.22
C ASN A 28 6.31 12.04 10.36
N ALA A 29 6.61 11.43 11.52
CA ALA A 29 6.36 10.00 11.75
C ALA A 29 4.88 9.64 11.56
N ASP A 30 3.97 10.43 12.17
CA ASP A 30 2.53 10.20 12.09
C ASP A 30 1.99 10.30 10.64
N VAL A 31 2.56 11.20 9.83
CA VAL A 31 2.19 11.37 8.42
C VAL A 31 2.63 10.15 7.61
N ARG A 32 3.86 9.68 7.83
CA ARG A 32 4.39 8.48 7.14
C ARG A 32 3.61 7.22 7.51
N ASP A 33 3.23 7.08 8.77
CA ASP A 33 2.43 5.94 9.23
C ASP A 33 1.03 5.95 8.59
N ALA A 34 0.41 7.13 8.44
CA ALA A 34 -0.85 7.27 7.72
C ALA A 34 -0.72 6.92 6.23
N GLU A 35 0.34 7.39 5.56
CA GLU A 35 0.63 7.04 4.15
C GLU A 35 0.83 5.53 3.96
N LEU A 36 1.55 4.88 4.90
CA LEU A 36 1.73 3.43 4.88
C LEU A 36 0.41 2.69 5.08
N ALA A 37 -0.43 3.13 6.01
CA ALA A 37 -1.74 2.53 6.25
C ALA A 37 -2.64 2.62 5.01
N GLU A 38 -2.70 3.78 4.35
CA GLU A 38 -3.48 3.96 3.11
C GLU A 38 -2.98 3.03 1.99
N ALA A 39 -1.67 2.93 1.81
CA ALA A 39 -1.08 2.03 0.82
C ALA A 39 -1.38 0.55 1.11
N MET A 40 -1.40 0.16 2.39
CA MET A 40 -1.77 -1.20 2.80
C MET A 40 -3.24 -1.52 2.51
N ASP A 41 -4.15 -0.57 2.77
CA ASP A 41 -5.57 -0.72 2.46
C ASP A 41 -5.81 -0.83 0.94
N GLU A 42 -5.08 -0.05 0.14
CA GLU A 42 -5.16 -0.14 -1.33
C GLU A 42 -4.68 -1.52 -1.83
N LEU A 43 -3.56 -2.01 -1.32
CA LEU A 43 -3.05 -3.35 -1.64
C LEU A 43 -4.05 -4.45 -1.29
N GLN A 44 -4.68 -4.35 -0.11
CA GLN A 44 -5.72 -5.29 0.29
C GLN A 44 -6.90 -5.27 -0.69
N GLY A 45 -7.36 -4.08 -1.11
CA GLY A 45 -8.43 -3.96 -2.10
C GLY A 45 -8.08 -4.59 -3.46
N ILE A 46 -6.83 -4.47 -3.89
CA ILE A 46 -6.31 -5.12 -5.09
C ILE A 46 -6.30 -6.64 -4.94
N ASP A 47 -5.80 -7.17 -3.82
CA ASP A 47 -5.77 -8.61 -3.54
C ASP A 47 -7.18 -9.21 -3.53
N GLU A 48 -8.15 -8.51 -2.93
CA GLU A 48 -9.56 -8.91 -2.93
C GLU A 48 -10.16 -8.90 -4.34
N ALA A 49 -9.83 -7.90 -5.17
CA ALA A 49 -10.25 -7.86 -6.57
C ALA A 49 -9.65 -9.04 -7.38
N LEU A 50 -8.37 -9.35 -7.18
CA LEU A 50 -7.70 -10.49 -7.80
C LEU A 50 -8.32 -11.82 -7.37
N GLN A 51 -8.70 -11.96 -6.09
CA GLN A 51 -9.44 -13.14 -5.61
C GLN A 51 -10.79 -13.28 -6.30
N ARG A 52 -11.54 -12.19 -6.48
CA ARG A 52 -12.83 -12.21 -7.21
C ARG A 52 -12.65 -12.62 -8.67
N ILE A 53 -11.56 -12.20 -9.32
CA ILE A 53 -11.22 -12.65 -10.68
C ILE A 53 -10.94 -14.15 -10.68
N ALA A 54 -10.13 -14.65 -9.73
CA ALA A 54 -9.82 -16.08 -9.61
C ALA A 54 -11.06 -16.94 -9.32
N GLN A 55 -12.08 -16.37 -8.67
CA GLN A 55 -13.35 -17.02 -8.37
C GLN A 55 -14.41 -16.85 -9.49
N ASP A 56 -14.08 -16.15 -10.58
CA ASP A 56 -15.00 -15.83 -11.67
C ASP A 56 -16.23 -15.02 -11.22
N THR A 57 -16.10 -14.28 -10.11
CA THR A 57 -17.13 -13.43 -9.51
C THR A 57 -16.85 -11.93 -9.69
N TYR A 58 -15.72 -11.58 -10.32
CA TYR A 58 -15.41 -10.20 -10.66
C TYR A 58 -16.48 -9.61 -11.57
N GLY A 59 -16.90 -8.39 -11.26
CA GLY A 59 -17.99 -7.72 -11.98
C GLY A 59 -19.39 -8.22 -11.63
N ILE A 60 -19.57 -9.02 -10.58
CA ILE A 60 -20.90 -9.36 -10.04
C ILE A 60 -21.16 -8.56 -8.76
N CYS A 61 -22.34 -7.94 -8.66
CA CYS A 61 -22.75 -7.19 -7.48
C CYS A 61 -22.97 -8.13 -6.30
N GLU A 62 -22.26 -7.90 -5.19
CA GLU A 62 -22.38 -8.74 -3.98
C GLU A 62 -23.77 -8.65 -3.32
N ARG A 63 -24.53 -7.59 -3.60
CA ARG A 63 -25.83 -7.35 -2.97
C ARG A 63 -27.02 -7.90 -3.76
N CYS A 64 -27.03 -7.74 -5.09
CA CYS A 64 -28.15 -8.22 -5.93
C CYS A 64 -27.78 -9.41 -6.83
N GLY A 65 -26.50 -9.75 -6.96
CA GLY A 65 -26.02 -10.82 -7.84
C GLY A 65 -26.06 -10.47 -9.33
N GLU A 66 -26.44 -9.25 -9.69
CA GLU A 66 -26.45 -8.79 -11.08
C GLU A 66 -25.06 -8.29 -11.52
N PRO A 67 -24.75 -8.31 -12.83
CA PRO A 67 -23.50 -7.78 -13.34
C PRO A 67 -23.38 -6.26 -13.09
N ILE A 68 -22.18 -5.84 -12.70
CA ILE A 68 -21.77 -4.45 -12.56
C ILE A 68 -21.46 -3.91 -13.96
N ALA A 69 -21.96 -2.72 -14.26
CA ALA A 69 -21.73 -2.09 -15.56
C ALA A 69 -20.23 -1.89 -15.83
N GLU A 70 -19.77 -2.24 -17.03
CA GLU A 70 -18.35 -2.16 -17.42
C GLU A 70 -17.77 -0.76 -17.18
N GLY A 71 -18.46 0.31 -17.60
CA GLY A 71 -17.98 1.68 -17.37
C GLY A 71 -17.80 2.05 -15.89
N ARG A 72 -18.46 1.35 -14.96
CA ARG A 72 -18.22 1.50 -13.53
C ARG A 72 -16.95 0.76 -13.08
N LEU A 73 -16.69 -0.43 -13.63
CA LEU A 73 -15.46 -1.18 -13.37
C LEU A 73 -14.24 -0.49 -14.01
N GLU A 74 -14.39 0.13 -15.18
CA GLU A 74 -13.35 0.95 -15.82
C GLU A 74 -12.99 2.17 -14.97
N ALA A 75 -14.00 2.86 -14.40
CA ALA A 75 -13.79 4.01 -13.55
C ALA A 75 -13.33 3.64 -12.13
N LEU A 76 -13.82 2.51 -11.60
CA LEU A 76 -13.54 2.01 -10.25
C LEU A 76 -13.46 0.47 -10.27
N PRO A 77 -12.28 -0.10 -10.56
CA PRO A 77 -12.09 -1.56 -10.65
C PRO A 77 -12.39 -2.31 -9.34
N ALA A 78 -12.21 -1.64 -8.21
CA ALA A 78 -12.49 -2.20 -6.89
C ALA A 78 -13.99 -2.34 -6.58
N ALA A 79 -14.91 -1.83 -7.43
CA ALA A 79 -16.34 -1.83 -7.14
C ALA A 79 -16.89 -3.23 -6.81
N VAL A 80 -17.58 -3.35 -5.67
CA VAL A 80 -18.23 -4.59 -5.19
C VAL A 80 -19.76 -4.59 -5.38
N VAL A 81 -20.36 -3.44 -5.67
CA VAL A 81 -21.80 -3.26 -5.84
C VAL A 81 -22.15 -2.45 -7.10
N CYS A 82 -23.33 -2.71 -7.67
CA CYS A 82 -23.83 -1.97 -8.84
C CYS A 82 -24.33 -0.56 -8.45
N ILE A 83 -24.56 0.30 -9.46
CA ILE A 83 -25.04 1.69 -9.27
C ILE A 83 -26.37 1.71 -8.53
N ALA A 84 -27.34 0.89 -8.96
CA ALA A 84 -28.65 0.81 -8.32
C ALA A 84 -28.55 0.45 -6.82
N CYS A 85 -27.67 -0.49 -6.45
CA CYS A 85 -27.43 -0.84 -5.06
C CYS A 85 -26.71 0.28 -4.29
N ALA A 86 -25.75 0.96 -4.90
CA ALA A 86 -25.04 2.07 -4.27
C ALA A 86 -25.98 3.25 -3.97
N GLU A 87 -26.87 3.59 -4.92
CA GLU A 87 -27.85 4.67 -4.77
C GLU A 87 -28.98 4.32 -3.79
N ALA A 88 -29.37 3.04 -3.68
CA ALA A 88 -30.38 2.60 -2.73
C ALA A 88 -29.93 2.60 -1.25
N SER A 89 -28.67 2.95 -0.99
CA SER A 89 -28.07 3.00 0.36
C SER A 89 -27.53 4.38 0.74
N ALA A 90 -27.71 5.38 -0.12
CA ALA A 90 -27.39 6.79 0.13
C ALA A 90 -28.63 7.52 0.69
#